data_AF-A0A353LVE6-F1
#
_entry.id   AF-A0A353LVE6-F1
#
_cell.length_a   1.000
_cell.length_b   1.000
_cell.length_c   1.000
_cell.angle_alpha   90.00
_cell.angle_beta   90.00
_cell.angle_gamma   90.00
#
_symmetry.space_group_name_H-M   'P 1'
#
loop_
_entity.id
_entity.type
_entity.pdbx_description
1 polymer ?
#
loop_
_entity_poly.entity_id
_entity_poly.type
_entity_poly.pdbx_seq_one_letter_code
_entity_poly.pdbx_strand_id
1 'polypeptide(L)'
;DINRYQQSRPADLCVDYRISCEEPVEFVLEFRVPWWVTGTITIDINGQRRMVDSKPSSRISIKRTWSKDTLSIRFPKELCTVPLPDSPQRVAFMDGPVVLAGLAEETRLYGDVDDAYSILEPDNVRLWQTWLSGFRTHNQAKTIKFKPLY
;
A
#
# COMPACT_ATOMS: atom_id res chain seq x y z
N ASP A 1 -11.76 18.06 20.05
CA ASP A 1 -10.95 18.09 18.81
C ASP A 1 -10.14 16.82 18.66
N ILE A 2 -10.36 16.05 17.60
CA ILE A 2 -9.48 14.94 17.21
C ILE A 2 -8.57 15.47 16.10
N ASN A 3 -7.39 15.98 16.49
CA ASN A 3 -6.35 16.36 15.53
C ASN A 3 -5.60 15.10 15.09
N ARG A 4 -6.00 14.50 13.96
CA ARG A 4 -5.26 13.40 13.34
C ARG A 4 -4.05 13.98 12.59
N TYR A 5 -2.90 14.03 13.25
CA TYR A 5 -1.64 14.44 12.63
C TYR A 5 -1.08 13.31 11.77
N GLN A 6 -1.16 13.46 10.44
CA GLN A 6 -0.49 12.60 9.49
C GLN A 6 0.72 13.31 8.90
N GLN A 7 1.91 13.03 9.46
CA GLN A 7 3.17 13.71 9.10
C GLN A 7 3.72 13.27 7.73
N SER A 8 3.37 12.07 7.26
CA SER A 8 3.89 11.50 6.00
C SER A 8 2.80 10.81 5.17
N ARG A 9 3.08 10.63 3.87
CA ARG A 9 2.24 9.85 2.97
C ARG A 9 1.99 8.45 3.56
N PRO A 10 0.76 7.89 3.47
CA PRO A 10 0.52 6.56 4.00
C PRO A 10 1.41 5.53 3.27
N ALA A 11 2.28 4.90 4.04
CA ALA A 11 3.15 3.80 3.60
C ALA A 11 2.48 2.43 3.77
N ASP A 12 1.24 2.41 4.25
CA ASP A 12 0.49 1.20 4.51
C ASP A 12 -0.97 1.32 4.03
N LEU A 13 -1.53 0.19 3.61
CA LEU A 13 -2.96 -0.02 3.51
C LEU A 13 -3.45 -0.59 4.85
N CYS A 14 -4.35 0.12 5.52
CA CYS A 14 -4.93 -0.30 6.79
C CYS A 14 -6.37 -0.77 6.56
N VAL A 15 -6.70 -1.94 7.12
CA VAL A 15 -8.07 -2.48 7.14
C VAL A 15 -8.49 -2.72 8.57
N ASP A 16 -9.63 -2.15 8.95
CA ASP A 16 -10.20 -2.26 10.28
C ASP A 16 -11.44 -3.16 10.26
N TYR A 17 -11.47 -4.12 11.16
CA TYR A 17 -12.56 -5.06 11.36
C TYR A 17 -13.12 -4.88 12.77
N ARG A 18 -14.45 -4.91 12.87
CA ARG A 18 -15.16 -5.06 14.14
C ARG A 18 -15.83 -6.41 14.15
N ILE A 19 -15.51 -7.21 15.16
CA ILE A 19 -16.00 -8.58 15.30
C ILE A 19 -16.98 -8.56 16.46
N SER A 20 -18.20 -9.05 16.21
CA SER A 20 -19.28 -9.11 17.19
C SER A 20 -19.90 -10.49 17.15
N CYS A 21 -19.92 -11.16 18.30
CA CYS A 21 -20.59 -12.45 18.51
C CYS A 21 -21.62 -12.30 19.63
N GLU A 22 -22.73 -13.04 19.56
CA GLU A 22 -23.76 -13.04 20.61
C GLU A 22 -23.20 -13.59 21.93
N GLU A 23 -22.38 -14.63 21.83
CA GLU A 23 -21.58 -15.20 22.91
C GLU A 23 -20.11 -15.34 22.46
N PRO A 24 -19.12 -15.47 23.36
CA PRO A 24 -17.74 -15.69 22.97
C PRO A 24 -17.55 -17.02 22.20
N VAL A 25 -17.04 -16.96 20.96
CA VAL A 25 -16.85 -18.16 20.10
C VAL A 25 -15.40 -18.28 19.64
N GLU A 26 -14.82 -19.48 19.75
CA GLU A 26 -13.50 -19.77 19.19
C GLU A 26 -13.60 -20.05 17.69
N PHE A 27 -12.90 -19.24 16.88
CA PHE A 27 -12.71 -19.51 15.46
C PHE A 27 -11.44 -18.87 14.91
N VAL A 28 -11.08 -19.28 13.69
CA VAL A 28 -9.91 -18.77 12.97
C VAL A 28 -10.38 -17.76 11.92
N LEU A 29 -9.74 -16.59 11.91
CA LEU A 29 -9.84 -15.65 10.80
C LEU A 29 -8.61 -15.78 9.91
N GLU A 30 -8.81 -16.03 8.62
CA GLU A 30 -7.74 -16.07 7.62
C GLU A 30 -7.77 -14.83 6.74
N PHE A 31 -6.63 -14.14 6.66
CA PHE A 31 -6.45 -12.96 5.83
C PHE A 31 -5.44 -13.25 4.74
N ARG A 32 -5.80 -12.94 3.48
CA ARG A 32 -4.84 -12.98 2.38
C ARG A 32 -3.77 -11.92 2.60
N VAL A 33 -2.51 -12.28 2.38
CA VAL A 33 -1.39 -11.35 2.22
C VAL A 33 -1.26 -11.04 0.73
N PRO A 34 -1.55 -9.80 0.29
CA PRO A 34 -1.39 -9.43 -1.11
C PRO A 34 0.06 -9.56 -1.60
N TRP A 35 0.23 -9.66 -2.92
CA TRP A 35 1.55 -9.84 -3.54
C TRP A 35 2.45 -8.60 -3.46
N TRP A 36 1.84 -7.41 -3.36
CA TRP A 36 2.52 -6.12 -3.31
C TRP A 36 3.00 -5.74 -1.91
N VAL A 37 2.66 -6.53 -0.89
CA VAL A 37 3.03 -6.20 0.50
C VAL A 37 4.53 -6.31 0.65
N THR A 38 5.13 -5.25 1.18
CA THR A 38 6.58 -5.20 1.41
C THR A 38 6.86 -5.02 2.89
N GLY A 39 7.87 -5.72 3.41
CA GLY A 39 8.20 -5.70 4.83
C GLY A 39 7.16 -6.37 5.74
N THR A 40 7.13 -5.92 7.00
CA THR A 40 6.43 -6.60 8.09
C THR A 40 5.01 -6.08 8.29
N ILE A 41 4.02 -6.99 8.33
CA ILE A 41 2.62 -6.64 8.57
C ILE A 41 2.44 -6.32 10.05
N THR A 42 1.66 -5.29 10.34
CA THR A 42 1.27 -4.95 11.71
C THR A 42 -0.17 -5.35 11.94
N ILE A 43 -0.41 -6.13 13.00
CA ILE A 43 -1.75 -6.53 13.44
C ILE A 43 -1.99 -5.93 14.82
N ASP A 44 -3.13 -5.31 15.00
CA ASP A 44 -3.59 -4.77 16.28
C ASP A 44 -4.91 -5.43 16.65
N ILE A 45 -4.98 -6.06 17.82
CA ILE A 45 -6.22 -6.62 18.35
C ILE A 45 -6.50 -5.96 19.69
N ASN A 46 -7.62 -5.23 19.79
CA ASN A 46 -8.02 -4.49 20.99
C ASN A 46 -6.92 -3.56 21.55
N GLY A 47 -6.13 -2.91 20.68
CA GLY A 47 -5.02 -2.03 21.07
C GLY A 47 -3.71 -2.77 21.33
N GLN A 48 -3.68 -4.10 21.26
CA GLN A 48 -2.46 -4.90 21.40
C GLN A 48 -1.84 -5.15 20.04
N ARG A 49 -0.76 -4.41 19.75
CA ARG A 49 -0.02 -4.49 18.50
C ARG A 49 0.98 -5.65 18.50
N ARG A 50 1.04 -6.37 17.38
CA ARG A 50 2.06 -7.37 17.05
C ARG A 50 2.55 -7.21 15.62
N MET A 51 3.82 -7.49 15.41
CA MET A 51 4.45 -7.54 14.09
C MET A 51 4.45 -8.99 13.59
N VAL A 52 4.12 -9.18 12.32
CA VAL A 52 4.02 -10.50 11.70
C VAL A 52 4.81 -10.47 10.40
N ASP A 53 5.87 -11.26 10.37
CA ASP A 53 6.58 -11.53 9.13
C ASP A 53 5.72 -12.48 8.28
N SER A 54 5.53 -12.11 7.03
CA SER A 54 4.71 -12.87 6.11
C SER A 54 5.34 -12.87 4.73
N LYS A 55 5.07 -13.92 3.96
CA LYS A 55 5.48 -13.96 2.55
C LYS A 55 4.40 -13.29 1.70
N PRO A 56 4.76 -12.50 0.67
CA PRO A 56 3.78 -12.04 -0.32
C PRO A 56 2.99 -13.22 -0.90
N SER A 57 1.73 -12.99 -1.26
CA SER A 57 0.82 -14.02 -1.79
C SER A 57 0.58 -15.21 -0.85
N SER A 58 0.61 -15.00 0.46
CA SER A 58 0.32 -16.01 1.49
C SER A 58 -0.96 -15.70 2.27
N ARG A 59 -1.11 -16.30 3.46
CA ARG A 59 -2.22 -16.05 4.39
C ARG A 59 -1.68 -15.85 5.81
N ILE A 60 -2.36 -15.02 6.58
CA ILE A 60 -2.22 -14.90 8.02
C ILE A 60 -3.45 -15.51 8.67
N SER A 61 -3.25 -16.42 9.62
CA SER A 61 -4.33 -17.05 10.37
C SER A 61 -4.31 -16.57 11.82
N ILE A 62 -5.46 -16.12 12.33
CA ILE A 62 -5.63 -15.62 13.69
C ILE A 62 -6.68 -16.50 14.39
N LYS A 63 -6.21 -17.41 15.25
CA LYS A 63 -7.08 -18.20 16.12
C LYS A 63 -7.30 -17.49 17.45
N ARG A 64 -8.56 -17.26 17.82
CA ARG A 64 -8.94 -16.63 19.10
C ARG A 64 -10.38 -17.01 19.46
N THR A 65 -10.72 -16.89 20.74
CA THR A 65 -12.12 -16.72 21.18
C THR A 65 -12.52 -15.27 20.98
N TRP A 66 -13.40 -15.03 20.02
CA TRP A 66 -13.87 -13.70 19.64
C TRP A 66 -15.17 -13.35 20.35
N SER A 67 -15.35 -12.07 20.68
CA SER A 67 -16.59 -11.55 21.29
C SER A 67 -16.94 -10.17 20.73
N LYS A 68 -16.51 -9.08 21.37
CA LYS A 68 -16.60 -7.70 20.87
C LYS A 68 -15.19 -7.15 20.69
N ASP A 69 -14.53 -7.60 19.63
CA ASP A 69 -13.13 -7.28 19.38
C ASP A 69 -12.97 -6.29 18.22
N THR A 70 -11.94 -5.46 18.29
CA THR A 70 -11.45 -4.65 17.16
C THR A 70 -10.15 -5.25 16.65
N LEU A 71 -10.04 -5.39 15.33
CA LEU A 71 -8.86 -5.91 14.65
C LEU A 71 -8.45 -4.93 13.54
N SER A 72 -7.24 -4.40 13.61
CA SER A 72 -6.64 -3.60 12.52
C SER A 72 -5.48 -4.36 11.92
N ILE A 73 -5.42 -4.45 10.60
CA ILE A 73 -4.31 -5.04 9.86
C ILE A 73 -3.73 -3.99 8.93
N ARG A 74 -2.43 -3.74 9.05
CA ARG A 74 -1.68 -2.80 8.21
C ARG A 74 -0.72 -3.58 7.33
N PHE A 75 -0.91 -3.42 6.04
CA PHE A 75 -0.09 -3.98 4.99
C PHE A 75 0.82 -2.89 4.44
N PRO A 76 2.13 -2.90 4.73
CA PRO A 76 3.02 -1.91 4.15
C PRO A 76 3.08 -2.08 2.63
N LYS A 77 3.21 -0.95 1.95
CA LYS A 77 3.26 -0.83 0.49
C LYS A 77 4.35 0.15 0.09
N GLU A 78 4.81 -0.01 -1.13
CA GLU A 78 5.77 0.89 -1.75
C GLU A 78 5.45 1.13 -3.22
N LEU A 79 6.11 2.13 -3.78
CA LEU A 79 6.15 2.33 -5.21
C LEU A 79 7.02 1.24 -5.83
N CYS A 80 6.48 0.52 -6.82
CA CYS A 80 7.22 -0.49 -7.56
C CYS A 80 6.96 -0.39 -9.06
N THR A 81 7.81 -1.04 -9.84
CA THR A 81 7.56 -1.29 -11.26
C THR A 81 7.04 -2.72 -11.45
N VAL A 82 6.18 -2.91 -12.44
CA VAL A 82 5.70 -4.22 -12.86
C VAL A 82 5.97 -4.38 -14.37
N PRO A 83 6.80 -5.35 -14.79
CA PRO A 83 7.15 -5.52 -16.19
C PRO A 83 5.95 -5.97 -17.01
N LEU A 84 5.87 -5.50 -18.26
CA LEU A 84 4.87 -5.96 -19.21
C LEU A 84 5.32 -7.30 -19.83
N PRO A 85 4.47 -8.35 -19.85
CA PRO A 85 4.85 -9.68 -20.34
C PRO A 85 5.39 -9.71 -21.77
N ASP A 86 4.93 -8.80 -22.63
CA ASP A 86 5.21 -8.72 -24.06
C ASP A 86 6.26 -7.65 -24.41
N SER A 87 6.72 -6.87 -23.44
CA SER A 87 7.60 -5.71 -23.67
C SER A 87 8.63 -5.58 -22.55
N PRO A 88 9.80 -6.26 -22.65
CA PRO A 88 10.79 -6.30 -21.58
C PRO A 88 11.44 -4.95 -21.23
N GLN A 89 11.25 -3.92 -22.06
CA GLN A 89 11.70 -2.54 -21.78
C GLN A 89 10.56 -1.63 -21.27
N ARG A 90 9.37 -2.17 -20.99
CA ARG A 90 8.21 -1.41 -20.53
C ARG A 90 7.75 -1.94 -19.20
N VAL A 91 7.42 -1.01 -18.31
CA VAL A 91 6.89 -1.30 -16.98
C VAL A 91 5.65 -0.46 -16.72
N ALA A 92 4.73 -0.99 -15.92
CA ALA A 92 3.72 -0.22 -15.23
C ALA A 92 4.25 0.23 -13.86
N PHE A 93 3.80 1.38 -13.38
CA PHE A 93 4.10 1.83 -12.03
C PHE A 93 2.92 1.53 -11.11
N MET A 94 3.18 1.02 -9.91
CA MET A 94 2.16 0.73 -8.90
C MET A 94 2.57 1.27 -7.53
N ASP A 95 1.61 1.75 -6.74
CA ASP A 95 1.77 2.08 -5.32
C ASP A 95 0.93 1.10 -4.50
N GLY A 96 1.58 0.03 -4.02
CA GLY A 96 0.87 -1.14 -3.47
C GLY A 96 -0.08 -1.78 -4.50
N PRO A 97 -1.39 -1.90 -4.21
CA PRO A 97 -2.35 -2.50 -5.13
C PRO A 97 -2.72 -1.61 -6.33
N VAL A 98 -2.34 -0.33 -6.32
CA VAL A 98 -2.95 0.67 -7.20
C VAL A 98 -2.02 0.99 -8.37
N VAL A 99 -2.52 0.84 -9.59
CA VAL A 99 -1.81 1.24 -10.81
C VAL A 99 -1.78 2.75 -10.92
N LEU A 100 -0.66 3.29 -11.41
CA LEU A 100 -0.48 4.71 -11.67
C LEU A 100 -0.49 4.99 -13.17
N ALA A 101 -1.17 6.07 -13.59
CA ALA A 101 -1.25 6.51 -14.97
C ALA A 101 -0.89 7.98 -15.09
N GLY A 102 -0.06 8.32 -16.08
CA GLY A 102 0.30 9.70 -16.42
C GLY A 102 -0.12 10.03 -17.85
N LEU A 103 -0.73 11.21 -18.05
CA LEU A 103 -1.01 11.71 -19.38
C LEU A 103 0.27 12.32 -19.96
N ALA A 104 0.71 11.77 -21.09
CA ALA A 104 1.91 12.22 -21.78
C ALA A 104 1.83 11.89 -23.28
N GLU A 105 2.60 12.63 -24.08
CA GLU A 105 3.03 12.15 -25.39
C GLU A 105 4.03 11.00 -25.23
N GLU A 106 4.34 10.31 -26.32
CA GLU A 106 5.38 9.28 -26.30
C GLU A 106 6.71 9.88 -25.83
N THR A 107 7.23 9.35 -24.73
CA THR A 107 8.52 9.73 -24.16
C THR A 107 9.18 8.54 -23.52
N ARG A 108 10.51 8.52 -23.55
CA ARG A 108 11.31 7.58 -22.78
C ARG A 108 11.50 8.13 -21.37
N LEU A 109 11.41 7.24 -20.38
CA LEU A 109 11.81 7.49 -19.00
C LEU A 109 13.15 6.79 -18.75
N TYR A 110 13.99 7.41 -17.93
CA TYR A 110 15.31 6.93 -17.57
C TYR A 110 15.38 6.62 -16.07
N GLY A 111 15.99 5.51 -15.70
CA GLY A 111 16.18 5.12 -14.31
C GLY A 111 16.35 3.61 -14.21
N ASP A 112 16.44 3.13 -12.98
CA ASP A 112 16.49 1.71 -12.65
C ASP A 112 15.05 1.18 -12.50
N VAL A 113 14.75 0.08 -13.17
CA VAL A 113 13.43 -0.56 -13.07
C VAL A 113 13.26 -1.27 -11.73
N ASP A 114 14.35 -1.70 -11.09
CA ASP A 114 14.31 -2.34 -9.78
C ASP A 114 14.20 -1.31 -8.63
N ASP A 115 14.47 -0.03 -8.93
CA ASP A 115 14.25 1.10 -8.03
C ASP A 115 13.30 2.13 -8.68
N ALA A 116 12.01 1.93 -8.49
CA ALA A 116 10.97 2.82 -9.03
C ALA A 116 11.13 4.28 -8.57
N TYR A 117 11.78 4.53 -7.43
CA TYR A 117 12.03 5.88 -6.93
C TYR A 117 13.11 6.64 -7.73
N SER A 118 13.97 5.92 -8.46
CA SER A 118 14.89 6.52 -9.42
C SER A 118 14.17 7.15 -10.62
N ILE A 119 12.93 6.73 -10.89
CA ILE A 119 12.12 7.18 -12.04
C ILE A 119 10.99 8.12 -11.61
N LEU A 120 10.30 7.83 -10.50
CA LEU A 120 9.21 8.64 -9.98
C LEU A 120 9.45 9.05 -8.52
N GLU A 121 9.05 10.26 -8.17
CA GLU A 121 9.03 10.74 -6.80
C GLU A 121 7.60 11.14 -6.40
N PRO A 122 7.26 11.11 -5.10
CA PRO A 122 5.99 11.63 -4.63
C PRO A 122 5.78 13.06 -5.14
N ASP A 123 4.64 13.32 -5.80
CA ASP A 123 4.23 14.67 -6.14
C ASP A 123 3.70 15.29 -4.84
N ASN A 124 4.62 15.81 -4.01
CA ASN A 124 4.48 16.26 -2.61
C ASN A 124 3.45 17.40 -2.39
N VAL A 125 2.26 17.24 -2.95
CA VAL A 125 1.14 18.15 -2.87
C VAL A 125 0.24 17.66 -1.75
N ARG A 126 0.25 18.42 -0.66
CA ARG A 126 -0.71 18.29 0.43
C ARG A 126 -1.85 19.26 0.16
N LEU A 127 -3.05 18.74 -0.06
CA LEU A 127 -4.26 19.57 -0.06
C LEU A 127 -4.89 19.47 1.33
N TRP A 128 -4.94 20.60 2.03
CA TRP A 128 -5.37 20.69 3.42
C TRP A 128 -4.50 19.81 4.35
N GLN A 129 -5.08 18.73 4.88
CA GLN A 129 -4.41 17.79 5.78
C GLN A 129 -4.09 16.44 5.12
N THR A 130 -4.50 16.23 3.86
CA THR A 130 -4.41 14.94 3.16
C THR A 130 -3.25 14.90 2.18
N TRP A 131 -2.46 13.83 2.27
CA TRP A 131 -1.44 13.51 1.27
C TRP A 131 -2.13 12.98 0.00
N LEU A 132 -1.91 13.65 -1.13
CA LEU A 132 -2.33 13.10 -2.41
C LEU A 132 -1.46 11.89 -2.76
N SER A 133 -2.08 10.87 -3.32
CA SER A 133 -1.40 9.64 -3.75
C SER A 133 -0.76 9.75 -5.14
N GLY A 134 -0.58 10.97 -5.67
CA GLY A 134 0.08 11.21 -6.96
C GLY A 134 1.60 11.05 -6.89
N PHE A 135 2.21 10.80 -8.04
CA PHE A 135 3.65 10.81 -8.25
C PHE A 135 3.98 11.72 -9.42
N ARG A 136 5.23 12.13 -9.54
CA ARG A 136 5.75 12.79 -10.73
C ARG A 136 7.08 12.19 -11.12
N THR A 137 7.46 12.35 -12.38
CA THR A 137 8.78 11.95 -12.86
C THR A 137 9.90 12.64 -12.09
N HIS A 138 10.91 11.87 -11.72
CA HIS A 138 12.15 12.29 -11.06
C HIS A 138 13.29 12.34 -12.09
N ASN A 139 14.05 13.44 -12.13
CA ASN A 139 15.21 13.62 -13.02
C ASN A 139 14.97 13.31 -14.51
N GLN A 140 13.77 13.61 -15.03
CA GLN A 140 13.43 13.44 -16.45
C GLN A 140 13.40 14.79 -17.19
N ALA A 141 13.54 14.76 -18.52
CA ALA A 141 13.48 15.95 -19.36
C ALA A 141 12.09 16.64 -19.37
N LYS A 142 11.02 15.86 -19.20
CA LYS A 142 9.63 16.36 -19.09
C LYS A 142 9.04 15.93 -17.75
N THR A 143 8.31 16.83 -17.10
CA THR A 143 7.54 16.49 -15.89
C THR A 143 6.21 15.85 -16.27
N ILE A 144 6.02 14.58 -15.94
CA ILE A 144 4.73 13.88 -16.08
C ILE A 144 4.18 13.62 -14.68
N LYS A 145 2.90 13.94 -14.49
CA LYS A 145 2.18 13.62 -13.26
C LYS A 145 1.44 12.30 -13.42
N PHE A 146 1.73 11.38 -12.52
CA PHE A 146 1.08 10.08 -12.40
C PHE A 146 0.02 10.14 -11.31
N LYS A 147 -1.19 9.72 -11.65
CA LYS A 147 -2.33 9.63 -10.74
C LYS A 147 -2.73 8.16 -10.55
N PRO A 148 -3.25 7.79 -9.37
CA PRO A 148 -3.92 6.51 -9.17
C PRO A 148 -5.03 6.30 -10.20
N LEU A 149 -5.09 5.09 -10.76
CA LEU A 149 -6.16 4.63 -11.62
C LEU A 149 -7.09 3.73 -10.78
N TYR A 150 -8.33 4.19 -10.57
CA TYR A 150 -9.41 3.45 -9.89
C TYR A 150 -10.54 3.13 -10.86
#